data_AF-A0A7Y7YPA0-F1
#
_entry.id   AF-A0A7Y7YPA0-F1
#
_cell.length_a   1.000
_cell.length_b   1.000
_cell.length_c   1.000
_cell.angle_alpha   90.00
_cell.angle_beta   90.00
_cell.angle_gamma   90.00
#
_symmetry.space_group_name_H-M   'P 1'
#
loop_
_entity.id
_entity.type
_entity.pdbx_description
1 polymer ?
#
loop_
_entity_poly.entity_id
_entity_poly.type
_entity_poly.pdbx_seq_one_letter_code
_entity_poly.pdbx_strand_id
1 'polypeptide(L)'
;MNTAQQIINASKYREFPDTLLTLELCRSMARTEGRKVGDSLRKCAKALSSKVRNRNLEGTLLTMSRSMFPESEITRIRGCIGKMEAALMREVRDVELTEDNLKELAEGAE
;
A
#
# COMPACT_ATOMS: atom_id res chain seq x y z
N MET A 1 1.27 11.92 -12.97
CA MET A 1 0.55 11.46 -11.77
C MET A 1 -0.85 11.08 -12.18
N ASN A 2 -1.31 9.88 -11.84
CA ASN A 2 -2.60 9.34 -12.26
C ASN A 2 -3.71 9.80 -11.28
N THR A 3 -4.87 10.23 -11.76
CA THR A 3 -6.00 10.72 -10.94
C THR A 3 -6.43 9.67 -9.90
N ALA A 4 -6.39 8.39 -10.26
CA ALA A 4 -6.64 7.27 -9.34
C ALA A 4 -5.67 7.22 -8.16
N GLN A 5 -4.39 7.53 -8.37
CA GLN A 5 -3.39 7.58 -7.29
C GLN A 5 -3.64 8.75 -6.34
N GLN A 6 -4.08 9.90 -6.87
CA GLN A 6 -4.44 11.05 -6.04
C GLN A 6 -5.65 10.75 -5.14
N ILE A 7 -6.66 10.08 -5.68
CA ILE A 7 -7.84 9.67 -4.91
C ILE A 7 -7.48 8.62 -3.84
N ILE A 8 -6.66 7.61 -4.18
CA ILE A 8 -6.21 6.61 -3.20
C ILE A 8 -5.41 7.28 -2.07
N ASN A 9 -4.55 8.23 -2.40
CA ASN A 9 -3.77 9.01 -1.43
C ASN A 9 -4.65 9.94 -0.57
N ALA A 10 -5.77 10.43 -1.10
CA ALA A 10 -6.74 11.25 -0.38
C ALA A 10 -7.75 10.42 0.44
N SER A 11 -7.81 9.10 0.21
CA SER A 11 -8.77 8.19 0.84
C SER A 11 -8.19 7.44 2.06
N LYS A 12 -9.04 6.67 2.74
CA LYS A 12 -8.66 5.69 3.79
C LYS A 12 -7.62 4.63 3.37
N TYR A 13 -7.31 4.56 2.08
CA TYR A 13 -6.37 3.61 1.49
C TYR A 13 -4.96 4.17 1.28
N ARG A 14 -4.69 5.41 1.73
CA ARG A 14 -3.37 6.04 1.67
C ARG A 14 -2.24 5.18 2.26
N GLU A 15 -2.56 4.36 3.27
CA GLU A 15 -1.58 3.49 3.92
C GLU A 15 -0.95 2.47 2.96
N PHE A 16 -1.64 2.07 1.89
CA PHE A 16 -1.16 1.07 0.93
C PHE A 16 0.03 1.58 0.09
N PRO A 17 -0.07 2.70 -0.65
CA PRO A 17 1.05 3.25 -1.41
C PRO A 17 2.21 3.69 -0.51
N ASP A 18 1.94 4.27 0.65
CA ASP A 18 2.98 4.68 1.61
C ASP A 18 3.77 3.46 2.15
N THR A 19 3.07 2.36 2.44
CA THR A 19 3.69 1.10 2.86
C THR A 19 4.51 0.49 1.73
N LEU A 20 3.98 0.46 0.50
CA LEU A 20 4.70 -0.06 -0.65
C LEU A 20 6.01 0.72 -0.88
N LEU A 21 5.94 2.05 -0.87
CA LEU A 21 7.11 2.91 -1.04
C LEU A 21 8.16 2.63 0.04
N THR A 22 7.74 2.52 1.30
CA THR A 22 8.66 2.25 2.42
C THR A 22 9.36 0.90 2.28
N LEU A 23 8.64 -0.14 1.82
CA LEU A 23 9.21 -1.46 1.57
C LEU A 23 10.22 -1.45 0.41
N GLU A 24 9.91 -0.74 -0.68
CA GLU A 24 10.83 -0.59 -1.82
C GLU A 24 12.09 0.18 -1.45
N LEU A 25 11.95 1.26 -0.69
CA LEU A 25 13.09 2.01 -0.15
C LEU A 25 13.95 1.13 0.77
N CYS A 26 13.34 0.36 1.66
CA CYS A 26 14.07 -0.58 2.52
C CYS A 26 14.85 -1.61 1.70
N ARG A 27 14.24 -2.15 0.63
CA ARG A 27 14.90 -3.07 -0.30
C ARG A 27 16.10 -2.42 -0.99
N SER A 28 15.92 -1.20 -1.50
CA SER A 28 16.97 -0.46 -2.20
C SER A 28 18.14 -0.14 -1.25
N MET A 29 17.87 0.37 -0.05
CA MET A 29 18.89 0.66 0.95
C MET A 29 19.64 -0.61 1.39
N ALA A 30 18.92 -1.71 1.63
CA ALA A 30 19.56 -2.97 1.99
C ALA A 30 20.53 -3.47 0.90
N ARG A 31 20.20 -3.27 -0.38
CA ARG A 31 21.09 -3.59 -1.50
C ARG A 31 22.32 -2.69 -1.53
N THR A 32 22.13 -1.38 -1.41
CA THR A 32 23.23 -0.41 -1.42
C THR A 32 24.20 -0.63 -0.25
N GLU A 33 23.69 -0.99 0.92
CA GLU A 33 24.48 -1.22 2.14
C GLU A 33 25.04 -2.65 2.24
N GLY A 34 24.74 -3.54 1.28
CA GLY A 34 25.19 -4.94 1.31
C GLY A 34 24.53 -5.79 2.42
N ARG A 35 23.42 -5.34 3.01
CA ARG A 35 22.65 -6.11 3.99
C ARG A 35 21.82 -7.19 3.32
N LYS A 36 21.50 -8.25 4.08
CA LYS A 36 20.52 -9.26 3.65
C LYS A 36 19.15 -8.59 3.46
N VAL A 37 18.72 -8.49 2.20
CA VAL A 37 17.45 -7.87 1.81
C VAL A 37 16.28 -8.55 2.50
N GLY A 38 16.26 -9.89 2.53
CA GLY A 38 15.19 -10.65 3.18
C GLY A 38 15.05 -10.35 4.68
N ASP A 39 16.16 -10.26 5.42
CA ASP A 39 16.14 -9.92 6.85
C ASP A 39 15.69 -8.49 7.08
N SER A 40 16.16 -7.57 6.24
CA SER A 40 15.80 -6.15 6.32
C SER A 40 14.31 -5.94 6.05
N LEU A 41 13.78 -6.59 5.02
CA LEU A 41 12.36 -6.55 4.68
C LEU A 41 11.48 -7.18 5.75
N ARG A 42 11.88 -8.29 6.35
CA ARG A 42 11.13 -8.92 7.45
C ARG A 42 11.03 -8.00 8.67
N LYS A 43 12.14 -7.36 9.04
CA LYS A 43 12.19 -6.38 10.15
C LYS A 43 11.34 -5.14 9.82
N CYS A 44 11.45 -4.62 8.60
CA CYS A 44 10.66 -3.49 8.13
C CYS A 44 9.16 -3.80 8.16
N ALA A 45 8.75 -4.96 7.63
CA ALA A 45 7.36 -5.39 7.62
C ALA A 45 6.79 -5.53 9.03
N LYS A 46 7.56 -6.08 9.98
CA LYS A 46 7.16 -6.15 11.39
C LYS A 46 6.99 -4.76 12.05
N ALA A 47 7.85 -3.80 11.70
CA ALA A 47 7.75 -2.43 12.22
C ALA A 47 6.59 -1.65 11.58
N LEU A 48 6.25 -1.95 10.33
CA LEU A 48 5.11 -1.36 9.63
C LEU A 48 3.78 -1.96 10.09
N SER A 49 3.72 -3.27 10.36
CA SER A 49 2.49 -3.93 10.81
C SER A 49 1.94 -3.32 12.10
N SER A 50 2.81 -2.85 13.01
CA SER A 50 2.38 -2.18 14.24
C SER A 50 1.90 -0.73 14.05
N LYS A 51 2.03 -0.17 12.85
CA LYS A 51 1.70 1.24 12.54
C LYS A 51 0.50 1.40 11.62
N VAL A 52 0.23 0.40 10.78
CA VAL A 52 -0.92 0.43 9.85
C VAL A 52 -2.22 0.20 10.61
N ARG A 53 -3.28 0.91 10.22
CA ARG A 53 -4.62 0.75 10.80
C ARG A 53 -5.45 -0.28 10.03
N ASN A 54 -5.17 -0.46 8.74
CA ASN A 54 -5.88 -1.42 7.91
C ASN A 54 -5.50 -2.87 8.25
N ARG A 55 -6.46 -3.66 8.76
CA ARG A 55 -6.27 -5.08 9.14
C ARG A 55 -5.79 -5.98 7.99
N ASN A 56 -6.22 -5.72 6.76
CA ASN A 56 -5.80 -6.52 5.60
C ASN A 56 -4.33 -6.24 5.25
N LEU A 57 -3.92 -4.98 5.35
CA LEU A 57 -2.54 -4.57 5.16
C LEU A 57 -1.64 -5.10 6.29
N GLU A 58 -2.11 -5.00 7.54
CA GLU A 58 -1.43 -5.57 8.71
C GLU A 58 -1.20 -7.08 8.53
N GLY A 59 -2.23 -7.84 8.16
CA GLY A 59 -2.12 -9.28 7.92
C GLY A 59 -1.11 -9.63 6.80
N THR A 60 -1.06 -8.82 5.75
CA THR A 60 -0.08 -8.98 4.65
C THR A 60 1.35 -8.71 5.15
N LEU A 61 1.55 -7.64 5.93
CA LEU A 61 2.85 -7.31 6.51
C LEU A 61 3.31 -8.35 7.55
N LEU A 62 2.38 -8.90 8.33
CA LEU A 62 2.68 -9.95 9.29
C LEU A 62 3.11 -11.24 8.58
N THR A 63 2.42 -11.60 7.49
CA THR A 63 2.82 -12.71 6.60
C THR A 63 4.21 -12.47 6.03
N MET A 64 4.47 -11.27 5.50
CA MET A 64 5.77 -10.86 4.96
C MET A 64 6.88 -10.96 6.01
N SER A 65 6.61 -10.60 7.26
CA SER A 65 7.59 -10.67 8.35
C SER A 65 8.06 -12.10 8.67
N ARG A 66 7.25 -13.11 8.33
CA ARG A 66 7.51 -14.53 8.60
C ARG A 66 7.92 -15.33 7.35
N SER A 67 7.75 -14.76 6.16
CA SER A 67 8.02 -15.44 4.89
C SER A 67 9.51 -15.72 4.66
N MET A 68 9.81 -16.85 4.01
CA MET A 68 11.15 -17.14 3.49
C MET A 68 11.51 -16.24 2.29
N PHE A 69 10.51 -15.74 1.57
CA PHE A 69 10.65 -14.91 0.38
C PHE A 69 9.84 -13.61 0.54
N PRO A 70 10.26 -12.68 1.41
CA PRO A 70 9.48 -11.45 1.67
C PRO A 70 9.31 -10.56 0.43
N GLU A 71 10.16 -10.70 -0.60
CA GLU A 71 10.01 -9.94 -1.85
C GLU A 71 8.73 -10.29 -2.62
N SER A 72 8.16 -11.50 -2.47
CA SER A 72 6.91 -11.88 -3.13
C SER A 72 5.74 -11.02 -2.67
N GLU A 73 5.76 -10.60 -1.40
CA GLU A 73 4.69 -9.80 -0.80
C GLU A 73 4.69 -8.37 -1.31
N ILE A 74 5.83 -7.82 -1.74
CA ILE A 74 5.89 -6.51 -2.42
C ILE A 74 5.08 -6.56 -3.72
N THR A 75 5.26 -7.62 -4.52
CA THR A 75 4.50 -7.83 -5.76
C THR A 75 3.01 -8.00 -5.46
N ARG A 76 2.67 -8.69 -4.36
CA ARG A 76 1.28 -8.89 -3.93
C ARG A 76 0.61 -7.57 -3.54
N ILE A 77 1.29 -6.74 -2.74
CA ILE A 77 0.80 -5.41 -2.34
C ILE A 77 0.62 -4.52 -3.57
N ARG A 78 1.60 -4.52 -4.50
CA ARG A 78 1.49 -3.78 -5.76
C ARG A 78 0.31 -4.23 -6.61
N GLY A 79 0.08 -5.55 -6.71
CA GLY A 79 -1.08 -6.09 -7.42
C GLY A 79 -2.41 -5.73 -6.76
N CYS A 80 -2.45 -5.62 -5.43
CA CYS A 80 -3.64 -5.15 -4.71
C CYS A 80 -3.94 -3.69 -5.03
N ILE A 81 -2.92 -2.81 -5.00
CA ILE A 81 -3.06 -1.41 -5.38
C ILE A 81 -3.55 -1.28 -6.82
N GLY A 82 -2.97 -2.03 -7.77
CA GLY A 82 -3.42 -2.01 -9.17
C GLY A 82 -4.88 -2.44 -9.36
N LYS A 83 -5.36 -3.41 -8.56
CA LYS A 83 -6.78 -3.80 -8.55
C LYS A 83 -7.68 -2.72 -7.96
N MET A 84 -7.22 -2.04 -6.90
CA MET A 84 -7.93 -0.91 -6.30
C MET A 84 -8.00 0.27 -7.27
N GLU A 85 -6.90 0.60 -7.94
CA GLU A 85 -6.87 1.62 -9.01
C GLU A 85 -7.83 1.26 -10.14
N ALA A 86 -7.86 -0.01 -10.58
CA ALA A 86 -8.76 -0.45 -11.64
C ALA A 86 -10.25 -0.45 -11.22
N ALA A 87 -10.57 -0.80 -9.98
CA ALA A 87 -11.92 -0.73 -9.44
C ALA A 87 -12.37 0.72 -9.33
N LEU A 88 -11.52 1.59 -8.78
CA LEU A 88 -11.79 3.01 -8.63
C LEU A 88 -11.96 3.69 -9.99
N MET A 89 -11.12 3.40 -10.98
CA MET A 89 -11.29 3.92 -12.34
C MET A 89 -12.60 3.46 -13.00
N ARG A 90 -13.16 2.31 -12.61
CA ARG A 90 -14.48 1.87 -13.10
C ARG A 90 -15.61 2.63 -12.44
N GLU A 91 -15.54 2.85 -11.12
CA GLU A 91 -16.55 3.61 -10.37
C GLU A 91 -16.54 5.10 -10.74
N VAL A 92 -15.35 5.68 -10.89
CA VAL A 92 -15.11 7.05 -11.33
C VAL A 92 -15.54 7.28 -12.79
N ARG A 93 -15.62 6.24 -13.62
CA ARG A 93 -16.03 6.38 -15.02
C ARG A 93 -17.46 6.95 -15.15
N ASP A 94 -18.29 6.74 -14.14
CA ASP A 94 -19.69 7.18 -14.08
C ASP A 94 -19.90 8.38 -13.13
N VAL A 95 -18.84 8.93 -12.51
CA VAL A 95 -18.93 10.04 -11.55
C VAL A 95 -17.91 11.13 -11.92
N GLU A 96 -18.38 12.33 -12.25
CA GLU A 96 -17.50 13.49 -12.39
C GLU A 96 -16.78 13.75 -11.05
N LEU A 97 -15.45 13.66 -11.08
CA LEU A 97 -14.60 13.87 -9.90
C LEU A 97 -14.50 15.36 -9.57
N THR A 98 -15.48 15.88 -8.84
CA THR A 98 -15.39 17.16 -8.14
C THR A 98 -14.77 16.97 -6.75
N GLU A 99 -14.15 18.02 -6.21
CA GLU A 99 -13.57 18.02 -4.85
C GLU A 99 -14.59 17.68 -3.75
N ASP A 100 -15.88 17.90 -4.03
CA ASP A 100 -16.99 17.58 -3.13
C ASP A 100 -17.26 16.06 -3.05
N ASN A 101 -17.14 15.32 -4.17
CA ASN A 101 -17.33 13.86 -4.19
C ASN A 101 -16.20 13.09 -3.48
N LEU A 102 -15.00 13.69 -3.43
CA LEU A 102 -13.86 13.17 -2.66
C LEU A 102 -14.07 13.26 -1.14
N LYS A 103 -14.80 14.28 -0.67
CA LYS A 103 -15.17 14.41 0.75
C LYS A 103 -16.30 13.46 1.12
N GLU A 104 -17.31 13.31 0.28
CA GLU A 104 -18.43 12.38 0.56
C GLU A 104 -17.99 10.91 0.63
N LEU A 105 -17.04 10.48 -0.22
CA LEU A 105 -16.45 9.14 -0.15
C LEU A 105 -15.55 8.92 1.09
N ALA A 106 -15.01 10.01 1.65
CA ALA A 106 -14.22 9.96 2.88
C ALA A 106 -15.10 9.93 4.14
N GLU A 107 -16.28 10.55 4.10
CA GLU A 107 -17.21 10.66 5.24
C GLU A 107 -18.29 9.56 5.27
N GLY A 108 -18.68 8.98 4.13
CA GLY A 108 -19.78 8.01 4.03
C GLY A 108 -19.48 6.56 4.44
N ALA A 109 -18.43 6.29 5.21
CA ALA A 109 -18.07 4.93 5.63
C ALA A 109 -17.96 4.81 7.15
N GLU A 110 -19.08 4.97 7.85
CA GLU A 110 -19.30 4.44 9.21
C GLU A 110 -19.32 2.90 9.23
#